data_AF-A0A973JB88-F1
#
_entry.id   AF-A0A973JB88-F1
#
_cell.length_a   1.000
_cell.length_b   1.000
_cell.length_c   1.000
_cell.angle_alpha   90.00
_cell.angle_beta   90.00
_cell.angle_gamma   90.00
#
_symmetry.space_group_name_H-M   'P 1'
#
loop_
_entity.id
_entity.type
_entity.pdbx_description
1 polymer ?
#
loop_
_entity_poly.entity_id
_entity_poly.type
_entity_poly.pdbx_seq_one_letter_code
_entity_poly.pdbx_strand_id
1 'polypeptide(L)' 'MLLAIDTATTITGLALCEGGELLAECVWHSGRNHTAQW' A
#
# COMPACT_ATOMS: atom_id res chain seq x y z
N MET A 1 -13.10 -4.46 -8.84
CA MET A 1 -12.34 -4.03 -7.65
C MET A 1 -11.03 -4.82 -7.57
N LEU A 2 -9.89 -4.14 -7.41
CA LEU A 2 -8.55 -4.69 -7.24
C LEU A 2 -7.87 -4.01 -6.05
N LEU A 3 -7.15 -4.78 -5.23
CA LEU A 3 -6.37 -4.28 -4.10
C LEU A 3 -4.91 -4.74 -4.27
N ALA A 4 -3.99 -3.78 -4.28
CA ALA A 4 -2.56 -4.04 -4.31
C ALA A 4 -1.93 -3.74 -2.94
N ILE A 5 -1.01 -4.61 -2.52
CA ILE A 5 -0.20 -4.46 -1.30
C ILE A 5 1.24 -4.76 -1.69
N ASP A 6 2.15 -3.85 -1.37
CA ASP A 6 3.60 -4.05 -1.53
C ASP A 6 4.33 -3.79 -0.21
N THR A 7 5.09 -4.77 0.24
CA THR A 7 5.94 -4.74 1.44
C THR A 7 7.38 -5.17 1.13
N ALA A 8 7.77 -5.26 -0.14
CA ALA A 8 9.06 -5.81 -0.56
C ALA A 8 10.27 -4.93 -0.19
N THR A 9 10.04 -3.65 0.14
CA THR A 9 11.07 -2.68 0.52
C THR A 9 10.74 -2.06 1.87
N THR A 10 11.65 -1.23 2.41
CA THR A 10 11.41 -0.43 3.63
C THR A 10 10.29 0.61 3.48
N ILE A 11 9.72 0.73 2.28
CA ILE A 11 8.51 1.47 1.96
C ILE A 11 7.38 0.45 1.76
N THR A 12 6.27 0.64 2.48
CA THR A 12 5.05 -0.13 2.29
C THR A 12 4.02 0.71 1.54
N GLY A 13 3.28 0.07 0.63
CA GLY A 13 2.23 0.70 -0.15
C GLY A 13 0.94 -0.11 -0.22
N LEU A 14 -0.19 0.59 -0.31
CA LEU A 14 -1.52 0.07 -0.56
C LEU A 14 -2.20 0.89 -1.65
N ALA A 15 -2.91 0.23 -2.57
CA ALA A 15 -3.73 0.90 -3.58
C ALA A 15 -5.04 0.13 -3.83
N LEU A 16 -6.17 0.86 -3.84
CA LEU A 16 -7.49 0.34 -4.18
C LEU A 16 -7.92 0.90 -5.53
N CYS A 17 -8.22 0.01 -6.47
CA CYS A 17 -8.71 0.39 -7.79
C CYS A 17 -10.07 -0.26 -8.09
N GLU A 18 -10.94 0.47 -8.78
CA GLU A 18 -12.21 -0.04 -9.27
C GLU A 18 -12.51 0.50 -10.67
N GLY A 19 -12.95 -0.37 -11.59
CA GLY A 19 -13.26 0.04 -12.95
C GLY A 19 -12.08 0.60 -13.76
N GLY A 20 -10.84 0.38 -13.31
CA GLY A 20 -9.64 0.97 -13.91
C GLY A 20 -9.22 2.30 -13.30
N GLU A 21 -10.02 2.86 -12.38
CA GLU A 21 -9.71 4.09 -11.64
C GLU A 21 -9.03 3.78 -10.30
N LEU A 22 -8.09 4.65 -9.89
CA LEU A 22 -7.49 4.63 -8.56
C LEU A 22 -8.41 5.35 -7.59
N LEU A 23 -8.93 4.62 -6.60
CA LEU A 23 -9.85 5.17 -5.60
C LEU A 23 -9.13 5.71 -4.37
N ALA A 24 -8.06 5.02 -3.93
CA ALA A 24 -7.27 5.41 -2.78
C ALA A 24 -5.86 4.82 -2.85
N GLU A 25 -4.90 5.54 -2.31
CA GLU A 25 -3.54 5.04 -2.09
C GLU A 25 -3.02 5.47 -0.71
N CYS A 26 -2.10 4.66 -0.17
CA CYS A 26 -1.39 4.99 1.05
C CYS A 26 0.03 4.43 0.99
N VAL A 27 1.02 5.26 1.32
CA VAL A 27 2.44 4.89 1.32
C VAL A 27 3.06 5.37 2.61
N TRP A 28 3.85 4.52 3.26
CA TRP A 28 4.58 4.87 4.47
C TRP A 28 5.95 4.19 4.55
N HIS A 29 6.86 4.80 5.28
CA HIS A 29 8.15 4.19 5.61
C HIS A 29 7.95 3.21 6.76
N SER A 30 7.93 1.91 6.46
CA SER A 30 7.76 0.83 7.45
C SER A 30 9.08 0.40 8.09
N GLY A 31 10.22 0.67 7.43
CA GLY A 31 11.54 0.33 7.95
C GLY A 31 11.70 -1.19 8.13
N ARG A 32 11.68 -1.66 9.39
CA ARG A 32 11.71 -3.10 9.73
C ARG A 32 10.36 -3.62 10.25
N ASN A 33 9.33 -2.79 10.31
CA ASN A 33 8.03 -3.13 10.88
C ASN A 33 6.92 -2.92 9.85
N HIS A 34 6.77 -3.88 8.93
CA HIS A 34 5.82 -3.81 7.82
C HIS A 34 4.38 -4.15 8.22
N THR A 35 4.18 -4.70 9.42
CA THR A 35 2.85 -5.08 9.94
C THR A 35 2.10 -3.93 10.59
N ALA A 36 2.74 -2.78 10.79
CA ALA A 36 2.14 -1.61 11.42
C ALA A 36 2.35 -0.35 10.57
N GLN A 37 1.35 0.54 10.61
CA GLN A 37 1.43 1.89 10.08
C GLN A 37 1.45 2.87 11.25
N TRP A 38 2.31 3.89 11.18
CA TRP A 38 2.51 4.92 12.20
C TRP A 38 2.34 6.30 11.57
#